data_AF-A0AA43ZAP5-F1
#
_entry.id   AF-A0AA43ZAP5-F1
#
_cell.length_a   1.000
_cell.length_b   1.000
_cell.length_c   1.000
_cell.angle_alpha   90.00
_cell.angle_beta   90.00
_cell.angle_gamma   90.00
#
_symmetry.space_group_name_H-M   'P 1'
#
loop_
_entity.id
_entity.type
_entity.pdbx_description
1 polymer ?
#
loop_
_entity_poly.entity_id
_entity_poly.type
_entity_poly.pdbx_seq_one_letter_code
_entity_poly.pdbx_strand_id
1 'polypeptide(L)'
;MGIESILIFLLIGAVAGWLAGLIVSGFGFGLFGNIIVGIIGAFIAGWLFPRLGFVIGGGILAAIIHATLGAIILLVLIRVIKRA
;
A
#
# COMPACT_ATOMS: atom_id res chain seq x y z
N MET A 1 5.53 -13.81 -15.79
CA MET A 1 5.32 -12.37 -15.52
C MET A 1 5.61 -11.62 -16.80
N GLY A 2 4.61 -10.99 -17.42
CA GLY A 2 4.83 -10.10 -18.57
C GLY A 2 5.13 -8.67 -18.12
N ILE A 3 5.67 -7.84 -19.00
CA ILE A 3 5.92 -6.42 -18.70
C ILE A 3 4.62 -5.71 -18.25
N GLU A 4 3.49 -6.06 -18.86
CA GLU A 4 2.16 -5.55 -18.48
C GLU A 4 1.83 -5.77 -17.00
N SER A 5 2.15 -6.95 -16.45
CA SER A 5 1.87 -7.27 -15.04
C SER A 5 2.71 -6.44 -14.07
N ILE A 6 3.95 -6.09 -14.47
CA ILE A 6 4.83 -5.23 -13.69
C ILE A 6 4.30 -3.79 -13.72
N LEU A 7 3.87 -3.30 -14.89
CA LEU A 7 3.28 -1.97 -15.02
C LEU A 7 2.00 -1.83 -14.19
N ILE A 8 1.11 -2.83 -14.22
CA ILE A 8 -0.10 -2.85 -13.40
C ILE A 8 0.25 -2.85 -11.91
N PHE A 9 1.24 -3.64 -11.49
CA PHE A 9 1.70 -3.67 -10.10
C PHE A 9 2.24 -2.30 -9.64
N LEU A 10 3.05 -1.64 -10.47
CA LEU A 10 3.55 -0.30 -10.20
C LEU A 10 2.43 0.74 -10.11
N LEU A 11 1.43 0.66 -11.00
CA LEU A 11 0.26 1.55 -10.97
C LEU A 11 -0.57 1.35 -9.69
N ILE A 12 -0.82 0.09 -9.29
CA ILE A 12 -1.50 -0.24 -8.04
C ILE A 12 -0.73 0.35 -6.86
N GLY A 13 0.60 0.17 -6.83
CA GLY A 13 1.47 0.76 -5.81
C GLY A 13 1.38 2.28 -5.77
N ALA A 14 1.46 2.95 -6.92
CA ALA A 14 1.34 4.40 -7.03
C ALA A 14 0.02 4.91 -6.45
N VAL A 15 -1.10 4.32 -6.85
CA VAL A 15 -2.45 4.70 -6.41
C VAL A 15 -2.60 4.42 -4.92
N ALA A 16 -2.21 3.23 -4.46
CA ALA A 16 -2.34 2.82 -3.07
C ALA A 16 -1.52 3.69 -2.11
N GLY A 17 -0.26 3.99 -2.46
CA GLY A 17 0.59 4.85 -1.64
C GLY A 17 0.10 6.30 -1.60
N TRP A 18 -0.44 6.80 -2.71
CA TRP A 18 -1.08 8.12 -2.75
C TRP A 18 -2.32 8.17 -1.86
N LEU A 19 -3.22 7.19 -1.98
CA LEU A 19 -4.42 7.08 -1.13
C LEU A 19 -4.05 6.97 0.35
N ALA A 20 -3.05 6.15 0.69
CA ALA A 20 -2.57 6.03 2.06
C ALA A 20 -1.98 7.35 2.59
N GLY A 21 -1.24 8.10 1.77
CA GLY A 21 -0.71 9.42 2.13
C GLY A 21 -1.79 10.47 2.38
N LEU A 22 -2.89 10.43 1.60
CA LEU A 22 -4.06 11.27 1.83
C LEU A 22 -4.75 10.94 3.16
N ILE A 23 -4.91 9.64 3.46
CA ILE A 23 -5.55 9.17 4.69
C ILE A 23 -4.70 9.49 5.91
N VAL A 24 -3.38 9.24 5.83
CA VAL A 24 -2.44 9.51 6.91
C VAL A 24 -1.91 10.94 6.74
N SER A 25 -2.77 11.94 6.99
CA SER A 25 -2.54 13.38 6.74
C SER A 25 -1.14 13.84 7.17
N GLY A 26 -0.35 14.46 6.28
CA GLY A 26 1.02 14.92 6.56
C GLY A 26 2.12 14.14 5.83
N PHE A 27 1.75 13.21 4.95
CA PHE A 27 2.67 12.49 4.08
C PHE A 27 2.38 12.79 2.60
N GLY A 28 3.30 13.49 1.93
CA GLY A 28 3.26 13.74 0.49
C GLY A 28 4.56 13.28 -0.15
N PHE A 29 4.61 12.04 -0.63
CA PHE A 29 5.87 11.42 -1.09
C PHE A 29 6.15 11.58 -2.60
N GLY A 30 5.30 12.31 -3.32
CA GLY A 30 5.34 12.37 -4.79
C GLY A 30 5.09 11.00 -5.45
N LEU A 31 5.16 10.93 -6.78
CA LEU A 31 4.85 9.70 -7.51
C LEU A 31 5.76 8.52 -7.10
N PHE A 32 7.07 8.76 -7.06
CA PHE A 32 8.05 7.71 -6.76
C PHE A 32 7.91 7.18 -5.34
N GLY A 33 7.76 8.06 -4.35
CA GLY A 33 7.58 7.62 -2.97
C GLY A 33 6.22 6.97 -2.72
N ASN A 34 5.16 7.38 -3.41
CA ASN A 34 3.87 6.69 -3.36
C ASN A 34 3.98 5.26 -3.91
N ILE A 35 4.70 5.06 -5.02
CA ILE A 35 4.97 3.71 -5.54
C ILE A 35 5.67 2.84 -4.50
N ILE A 36 6.75 3.34 -3.90
CA ILE A 36 7.51 2.59 -2.88
C ILE A 36 6.64 2.25 -1.69
N VAL A 37 5.94 3.25 -1.13
CA VAL A 37 5.05 3.07 0.03
C VAL A 37 3.94 2.06 -0.28
N GLY A 38 3.33 2.15 -1.46
CA GLY A 38 2.30 1.21 -1.89
C GLY A 38 2.82 -0.21 -2.07
N ILE A 39 4.02 -0.40 -2.62
CA ILE A 39 4.65 -1.71 -2.78
C ILE A 39 4.97 -2.32 -1.42
N ILE A 40 5.64 -1.59 -0.52
CA ILE A 40 5.96 -2.08 0.83
C ILE A 40 4.67 -2.37 1.60
N GLY A 41 3.67 -1.48 1.48
CA GLY A 41 2.35 -1.68 2.04
C GLY A 41 1.68 -2.97 1.56
N ALA A 42 1.75 -3.27 0.25
CA ALA A 42 1.19 -4.50 -0.31
C ALA A 42 1.83 -5.76 0.29
N PHE A 43 3.14 -5.75 0.52
CA PHE A 43 3.82 -6.86 1.22
C PHE A 43 3.35 -6.99 2.68
N ILE A 44 3.19 -5.88 3.39
CA ILE A 44 2.68 -5.88 4.77
C ILE A 44 1.27 -6.46 4.82
N ALA A 45 0.37 -6.00 3.95
CA ALA A 45 -0.99 -6.51 3.87
C ALA A 45 -1.03 -8.00 3.51
N GLY A 46 -0.24 -8.43 2.52
CA GLY A 46 -0.17 -9.83 2.09
C GLY A 46 0.34 -10.77 3.18
N TRP A 47 1.18 -10.28 4.09
CA TRP A 47 1.61 -11.04 5.26
C TRP A 47 0.60 -10.96 6.41
N LEU A 48 0.04 -9.79 6.69
CA LEU A 48 -0.78 -9.56 7.88
C LEU A 48 -2.22 -10.09 7.73
N PHE A 49 -2.88 -9.81 6.60
CA PHE A 49 -4.32 -10.05 6.46
C PHE A 49 -4.72 -11.53 6.48
N PRO A 50 -3.98 -12.45 5.85
CA PRO A 50 -4.28 -13.88 5.97
C PRO A 50 -4.22 -14.37 7.41
N ARG A 51 -3.34 -13.81 8.25
CA ARG A 51 -3.21 -14.16 9.68
C ARG A 51 -4.38 -13.65 10.52
N LEU A 52 -5.02 -12.57 10.07
CA LEU A 52 -6.21 -12.01 10.70
C LEU A 52 -7.52 -12.64 10.19
N GLY A 53 -7.45 -13.65 9.30
CA GLY A 53 -8.63 -14.21 8.65
C GLY A 53 -9.31 -13.23 7.69
N PHE A 54 -8.62 -12.17 7.28
CA PHE A 54 -9.16 -11.13 6.42
C PHE A 54 -8.84 -11.45 4.96
N VAL A 55 -9.90 -11.67 4.17
CA VAL A 55 -9.80 -11.98 2.74
C VAL A 55 -10.71 -11.01 1.99
N ILE A 56 -10.11 -10.05 1.27
CA ILE A 56 -10.82 -9.34 0.21
C ILE A 56 -10.60 -10.19 -1.05
N GLY A 57 -11.62 -10.33 -1.89
CA GLY A 57 -11.59 -11.20 -3.07
C GLY A 57 -10.49 -10.90 -4.09
N GLY A 58 -10.66 -11.40 -5.32
CA GLY A 58 -9.68 -11.19 -6.39
C GLY A 58 -9.84 -9.88 -7.16
N GLY A 59 -8.84 -9.56 -7.98
CA GLY A 59 -8.89 -8.48 -8.97
C GLY A 59 -8.17 -7.19 -8.58
N ILE A 60 -8.14 -6.25 -9.52
CA ILE A 60 -7.39 -4.98 -9.41
C ILE A 60 -7.89 -4.15 -8.22
N LEU A 61 -9.21 -4.04 -8.04
CA LEU A 61 -9.79 -3.26 -6.95
C LEU A 61 -9.39 -3.82 -5.58
N ALA A 62 -9.47 -5.15 -5.41
CA ALA A 62 -9.04 -5.80 -4.19
C ALA A 62 -7.54 -5.61 -3.92
N ALA A 63 -6.71 -5.64 -4.97
CA ALA A 63 -5.28 -5.38 -4.86
C ALA A 63 -4.98 -3.93 -4.41
N ILE A 64 -5.70 -2.95 -4.96
CA ILE A 64 -5.58 -1.54 -4.52
C ILE A 64 -5.98 -1.41 -3.05
N ILE A 65 -7.10 -2.00 -2.63
CA ILE A 65 -7.56 -1.92 -1.25
C ILE A 65 -6.54 -2.57 -0.30
N HIS A 66 -6.08 -3.78 -0.61
CA HIS A 66 -5.05 -4.47 0.18
C HIS A 66 -3.78 -3.63 0.31
N ALA A 67 -3.24 -3.15 -0.82
CA ALA A 67 -2.04 -2.34 -0.83
C ALA A 67 -2.22 -1.02 -0.05
N THR A 68 -3.39 -0.39 -0.17
CA THR A 68 -3.70 0.86 0.54
C THR A 68 -3.74 0.64 2.04
N LEU A 69 -4.45 -0.40 2.52
CA LEU A 69 -4.53 -0.70 3.94
C LEU A 69 -3.15 -1.04 4.53
N GLY A 70 -2.35 -1.84 3.82
CA GLY A 70 -0.97 -2.12 4.24
C GLY A 70 -0.07 -0.89 4.26
N ALA A 71 -0.23 0.02 3.28
CA ALA A 71 0.48 1.29 3.24
C ALA A 71 0.06 2.22 4.40
N ILE A 72 -1.23 2.26 4.75
CA ILE A 72 -1.71 3.00 5.93
C ILE A 72 -1.03 2.47 7.19
N ILE A 73 -0.98 1.15 7.37
CA ILE A 73 -0.31 0.52 8.52
C ILE A 73 1.17 0.94 8.58
N LEU A 74 1.88 0.87 7.44
CA LEU A 74 3.27 1.31 7.34
C LEU A 74 3.44 2.77 7.76
N LEU A 75 2.64 3.68 7.20
CA LEU A 75 2.77 5.11 7.46
C LEU A 75 2.40 5.48 8.89
N VAL A 76 1.40 4.83 9.47
CA VAL A 76 1.04 5.00 10.88
C VAL A 76 2.18 4.54 11.78
N LEU A 77 2.78 3.38 11.49
CA LEU A 77 3.93 2.88 12.28
C LEU A 77 5.11 3.86 12.21
N ILE A 78 5.46 4.34 11.02
CA ILE A 78 6.50 5.36 10.83
C ILE A 78 6.18 6.63 11.62
N ARG A 79 4.93 7.08 11.61
CA ARG A 79 4.50 8.27 12.35
C ARG A 79 4.65 8.10 13.86
N VAL A 80 4.25 6.94 14.39
CA VAL A 80 4.36 6.64 15.82
C VAL A 80 5.84 6.63 16.24
N ILE A 81 6.70 5.95 15.49
CA ILE A 81 8.14 5.88 15.78
C ILE A 81 8.80 7.27 15.72
N LYS A 82 8.44 8.11 14.73
CA LYS A 82 9.00 9.46 14.61
C LYS A 82 8.51 10.46 15.65
N ARG A 83 7.43 10.15 16.38
CA ARG A 83 6.89 10.99 17.46
C ARG A 83 7.43 10.61 18.84
N ALA A 84 7.96 9.40 18.99
CA ALA A 84 8.63 8.93 20.20
C ALA A 84 10.06 9.45 20.27
#